data_AF-A0A3M1SPZ8-F1
#
_entry.id   AF-A0A3M1SPZ8-F1
#
_cell.length_a   1.000
_cell.length_b   1.000
_cell.length_c   1.000
_cell.angle_alpha   90.00
_cell.angle_beta   90.00
_cell.angle_gamma   90.00
#
_symmetry.space_group_name_H-M   'P 1'
#
loop_
_entity.id
_entity.type
_entity.pdbx_description
1 polymer ?
#
loop_
_entity_poly.entity_id
_entity_poly.type
_entity_poly.pdbx_seq_one_letter_code
_entity_poly.pdbx_strand_id
1 'polypeptide(L)'
;TPPWYVVEATETGELIGLADLPHRLGVDPRSYKEPSSSSETGNPYCTQGFTYTFAMETTKEPQEHELPPFYEQHQPYYSYELERLASFPLVFSYRRIHSEDPKDALRPNPRDNPMLPGDISMQNWTWGNDYRPGTAEDNFIYTREQLQELGQLEPGGWLGGLRTETLQKGEDHALGFFYWLVEGTTDSQLGDGVKEPHPNHRLLAGLDAPMGTGHGLSKYPYIREGRRIIGRPDWNSPDGFMVWEIDISRQDYRQPIYQETLIPKEYRRLWLALSGLEVLEVLQGDRELENVTRRSRASIFPDSVGIGHYAIDFHPCMQQHPPEAPGNIEMPGERLGQGASYPFQIPLRAMIPQKLDNLLVAGKSIATSHVAAAAYRVHSFEWSAGAAAGTTAAFALDNGIVPYQLVDNLPSPEPELERLQSLLIQHQNPIDFPNTSVLNNDWEEWKEEEK
;
A
#
# COMPACT_ATOMS: atom_id res chain seq x y z
N THR A 1 21.45 10.52 26.37
CA THR A 1 20.42 10.37 25.33
C THR A 1 20.62 11.40 24.24
N PRO A 2 20.16 11.12 23.00
CA PRO A 2 20.33 12.04 21.88
C PRO A 2 19.57 13.35 22.14
N PRO A 3 20.11 14.52 21.77
CA PRO A 3 19.44 15.80 21.98
C PRO A 3 18.32 16.08 20.95
N TRP A 4 18.10 15.18 19.99
CA TRP A 4 17.09 15.28 18.94
C TRP A 4 16.75 13.89 18.38
N TYR A 5 15.56 13.79 17.78
CA TYR A 5 15.09 12.62 17.03
C TYR A 5 14.75 13.04 15.61
N VAL A 6 14.90 12.12 14.67
CA VAL A 6 14.42 12.29 13.28
C VAL A 6 13.19 11.42 13.10
N VAL A 7 12.16 11.99 12.47
CA VAL A 7 11.01 11.25 11.98
C VAL A 7 11.12 11.18 10.46
N GLU A 8 11.27 9.96 9.94
CA GLU A 8 11.19 9.64 8.53
C GLU A 8 9.71 9.43 8.16
N ALA A 9 9.18 10.33 7.35
CA ALA A 9 7.81 10.31 6.85
C ALA A 9 7.75 10.65 5.35
N THR A 10 8.86 10.48 4.64
CA THR A 10 8.92 10.59 3.18
C THR A 10 8.20 9.41 2.52
N GLU A 11 7.67 9.63 1.32
CA GLU A 11 6.75 8.68 0.66
C GLU A 11 7.42 7.35 0.28
N THR A 12 8.73 7.36 -0.02
CA THR A 12 9.45 6.16 -0.47
C THR A 12 10.58 5.74 0.46
N GLY A 13 10.72 6.39 1.62
CA GLY A 13 11.80 6.12 2.57
C GLY A 13 13.15 6.67 2.09
N GLU A 14 13.17 7.92 1.68
CA GLU A 14 14.35 8.59 1.14
C GLU A 14 15.51 8.65 2.14
N LEU A 15 15.28 8.92 3.43
CA LEU A 15 16.33 8.88 4.46
C LEU A 15 16.77 7.45 4.77
N ILE A 16 15.89 6.45 4.61
CA ILE A 16 16.24 5.02 4.74
C ILE A 16 17.26 4.64 3.65
N GLY A 17 17.00 5.06 2.40
CA GLY A 17 17.91 4.86 1.28
C GLY A 17 19.21 5.63 1.43
N LEU A 18 19.12 6.92 1.78
CA LEU A 18 20.28 7.81 2.00
C LEU A 18 21.21 7.29 3.10
N ALA A 19 20.66 6.78 4.20
CA ALA A 19 21.45 6.26 5.33
C ALA A 19 21.88 4.79 5.15
N ASP A 20 21.62 4.18 3.98
CA ASP A 20 21.89 2.77 3.67
C ASP A 20 21.43 1.81 4.79
N LEU A 21 20.21 2.04 5.31
CA LEU A 21 19.64 1.21 6.35
C LEU A 21 19.12 -0.11 5.77
N PRO A 22 19.19 -1.23 6.52
CA PRO A 22 18.55 -2.47 6.10
C PRO A 22 17.05 -2.28 5.86
N HIS A 23 16.60 -2.61 4.66
CA HIS A 23 15.20 -2.49 4.24
C HIS A 23 14.83 -3.57 3.22
N ARG A 24 13.52 -3.75 3.04
CA ARG A 24 12.89 -4.51 1.95
C ARG A 24 12.33 -3.53 0.92
N LEU A 25 12.25 -3.97 -0.33
CA LEU A 25 11.66 -3.25 -1.43
C LEU A 25 11.00 -4.26 -2.37
N GLY A 26 9.85 -3.93 -2.93
CA GLY A 26 9.10 -4.80 -3.84
C GLY A 26 8.59 -6.07 -3.18
N VAL A 27 8.43 -7.13 -3.95
CA VAL A 27 7.91 -8.42 -3.49
C VAL A 27 8.88 -9.10 -2.52
N ASP A 28 8.39 -9.48 -1.34
CA ASP A 28 9.17 -10.25 -0.35
C ASP A 28 9.24 -11.75 -0.73
N PRO A 29 10.30 -12.49 -0.36
CA PRO A 29 10.40 -13.91 -0.65
C PRO A 29 9.27 -14.73 -0.01
N ARG A 30 8.74 -15.69 -0.77
CA ARG A 30 7.74 -16.66 -0.28
C ARG A 30 8.28 -17.41 0.92
N SER A 31 7.45 -17.49 1.96
CA SER A 31 7.76 -18.22 3.18
C SER A 31 6.48 -18.57 3.93
N TYR A 32 6.59 -19.29 5.03
CA TYR A 32 5.44 -19.55 5.91
C TYR A 32 4.83 -18.28 6.54
N LYS A 33 5.54 -17.14 6.54
CA LYS A 33 5.01 -15.85 7.02
C LYS A 33 4.38 -15.02 5.89
N GLU A 34 4.84 -15.23 4.66
CA GLU A 34 4.37 -14.58 3.43
C GLU A 34 3.95 -15.64 2.39
N PRO A 35 2.97 -16.50 2.72
CA PRO A 35 2.62 -17.66 1.91
C PRO A 35 2.09 -17.31 0.52
N SER A 36 1.49 -16.12 0.36
CA SER A 36 0.92 -15.66 -0.90
C SER A 36 1.88 -14.93 -1.82
N SER A 37 3.17 -14.80 -1.44
CA SER A 37 4.15 -14.12 -2.29
C SER A 37 4.26 -14.78 -3.67
N SER A 38 4.28 -13.95 -4.72
CA SER A 38 4.47 -14.40 -6.10
C SER A 38 5.90 -14.89 -6.37
N SER A 39 6.89 -14.50 -5.56
CA SER A 39 8.30 -14.79 -5.79
C SER A 39 8.92 -15.65 -4.71
N GLU A 40 9.58 -16.74 -5.09
CA GLU A 40 10.33 -17.60 -4.17
C GLU A 40 11.52 -16.88 -3.51
N THR A 41 12.13 -15.93 -4.22
CA THR A 41 13.36 -15.24 -3.81
C THR A 41 13.17 -13.74 -3.57
N GLY A 42 11.95 -13.24 -3.75
CA GLY A 42 11.61 -11.81 -3.76
C GLY A 42 11.84 -11.16 -5.13
N ASN A 43 11.31 -9.95 -5.32
CA ASN A 43 11.54 -9.15 -6.53
C ASN A 43 11.55 -7.65 -6.18
N PRO A 44 12.74 -7.04 -6.03
CA PRO A 44 12.85 -5.65 -5.59
C PRO A 44 12.47 -4.62 -6.66
N TYR A 45 12.27 -5.04 -7.91
CA TYR A 45 11.84 -4.17 -8.99
C TYR A 45 10.32 -4.05 -9.10
N CYS A 46 9.59 -5.00 -8.49
CA CYS A 46 8.14 -5.07 -8.53
C CYS A 46 7.56 -4.40 -7.28
N THR A 47 7.48 -3.07 -7.31
CA THR A 47 6.71 -2.29 -6.34
C THR A 47 5.28 -2.11 -6.83
N GLN A 48 4.34 -1.84 -5.93
CA GLN A 48 2.99 -1.46 -6.33
C GLN A 48 2.96 -0.18 -7.18
N GLY A 49 1.98 -0.11 -8.09
CA GLY A 49 1.77 1.04 -8.96
C GLY A 49 1.58 2.36 -8.22
N PHE A 50 2.02 3.45 -8.85
CA PHE A 50 1.75 4.81 -8.40
C PHE A 50 0.88 5.54 -9.43
N THR A 51 0.23 6.63 -9.03
CA THR A 51 -0.78 7.28 -9.85
C THR A 51 -0.62 8.79 -9.83
N TYR A 52 -0.50 9.43 -10.99
CA TYR A 52 -0.83 10.85 -11.08
C TYR A 52 -2.33 10.99 -11.28
N THR A 53 -2.99 11.61 -10.31
CA THR A 53 -4.42 11.91 -10.46
C THR A 53 -4.59 13.19 -11.26
N PHE A 54 -5.74 13.32 -11.90
CA PHE A 54 -6.15 14.54 -12.58
C PHE A 54 -7.62 14.80 -12.35
N ALA A 55 -8.04 16.06 -12.48
CA ALA A 55 -9.44 16.43 -12.40
C ALA A 55 -9.98 16.70 -13.81
N MET A 56 -11.20 16.24 -14.06
CA MET A 56 -11.94 16.55 -15.27
C MET A 56 -13.33 17.08 -14.91
N GLU A 57 -13.82 18.01 -15.71
CA GLU A 57 -15.11 18.65 -15.53
C GLU A 57 -16.04 18.32 -16.69
N THR A 58 -17.30 18.01 -16.38
CA THR A 58 -18.35 17.83 -17.38
C THR A 58 -18.67 19.16 -18.05
N THR A 59 -18.75 19.19 -19.38
CA THR A 59 -19.09 20.37 -20.17
C THR A 59 -20.44 20.21 -20.86
N LYS A 60 -21.14 21.34 -21.07
CA LYS A 60 -22.42 21.34 -21.78
C LYS A 60 -22.26 20.97 -23.26
N GLU A 61 -21.25 21.54 -23.90
CA GLU A 61 -20.93 21.30 -25.31
C GLU A 61 -19.69 20.38 -25.41
N PRO A 62 -19.58 19.58 -26.47
CA PRO A 62 -18.38 18.77 -26.70
C PRO A 62 -17.13 19.65 -26.81
N GLN A 63 -16.01 19.13 -26.34
CA GLN A 63 -14.70 19.78 -26.38
C GLN A 63 -13.86 19.18 -27.53
N GLU A 64 -12.89 19.95 -28.01
CA GLU A 64 -11.87 19.45 -28.93
C GLU A 64 -10.64 19.01 -28.13
N HIS A 65 -10.15 17.81 -28.39
CA HIS A 65 -9.02 17.21 -27.69
C HIS A 65 -7.89 16.92 -28.68
N GLU A 66 -6.73 17.52 -28.44
CA GLU A 66 -5.52 17.21 -29.22
C GLU A 66 -4.96 15.85 -28.80
N LEU A 67 -4.63 15.00 -29.79
CA LEU A 67 -3.99 13.70 -29.56
C LEU A 67 -2.60 13.89 -28.93
N PRO A 68 -2.37 13.42 -27.69
CA PRO A 68 -1.05 13.53 -27.08
C PRO A 68 -0.01 12.71 -27.86
N PRO A 69 1.23 13.20 -28.03
CA PRO A 69 2.26 12.52 -28.84
C PRO A 69 2.66 11.14 -28.29
N PHE A 70 2.44 10.89 -27.00
CA PHE A 70 2.70 9.62 -26.32
C PHE A 70 1.49 8.68 -26.27
N TYR A 71 0.30 9.11 -26.73
CA TYR A 71 -0.94 8.34 -26.54
C TYR A 71 -0.87 6.95 -27.17
N GLU A 72 -0.40 6.83 -28.41
CA GLU A 72 -0.29 5.55 -29.13
C GLU A 72 0.59 4.53 -28.39
N GLN A 73 1.58 5.00 -27.62
CA GLN A 73 2.42 4.13 -26.82
C GLN A 73 1.66 3.56 -25.62
N HIS A 74 0.80 4.36 -24.97
CA HIS A 74 0.08 3.96 -23.76
C HIS A 74 -1.30 3.35 -24.02
N GLN A 75 -1.92 3.61 -25.17
CA GLN A 75 -3.24 3.12 -25.55
C GLN A 75 -3.42 1.59 -25.40
N PRO A 76 -2.40 0.74 -25.66
CA PRO A 76 -2.50 -0.70 -25.43
C PRO A 76 -2.63 -1.13 -23.95
N TYR A 77 -2.52 -0.20 -23.01
CA TYR A 77 -2.68 -0.46 -21.59
C TYR A 77 -4.12 -0.24 -21.10
N TYR A 78 -4.79 0.83 -21.56
CA TYR A 78 -5.99 1.34 -20.90
C TYR A 78 -7.19 0.40 -21.02
N SER A 79 -7.89 0.23 -19.90
CA SER A 79 -9.07 -0.62 -19.82
C SER A 79 -9.96 -0.23 -18.65
N TYR A 80 -11.26 -0.49 -18.80
CA TYR A 80 -12.19 -0.55 -17.68
C TYR A 80 -12.01 -1.80 -16.79
N GLU A 81 -11.06 -2.68 -17.13
CA GLU A 81 -10.65 -3.92 -16.46
C GLU A 81 -11.69 -5.05 -16.51
N LEU A 82 -12.95 -4.77 -16.17
CA LEU A 82 -14.04 -5.74 -16.10
C LEU A 82 -15.28 -5.20 -16.79
N GLU A 83 -16.06 -6.08 -17.44
CA GLU A 83 -17.33 -5.72 -18.08
C GLU A 83 -18.30 -5.02 -17.11
N ARG A 84 -18.35 -5.47 -15.85
CA ARG A 84 -19.16 -4.84 -14.78
C ARG A 84 -18.69 -3.44 -14.39
N LEU A 85 -17.49 -3.03 -14.78
CA LEU A 85 -16.90 -1.71 -14.53
C LEU A 85 -16.87 -0.84 -15.80
N ALA A 86 -17.09 -1.43 -16.97
CA ALA A 86 -17.11 -0.75 -18.27
C ALA A 86 -18.29 0.23 -18.39
N SER A 87 -18.12 1.41 -17.82
CA SER A 87 -19.10 2.48 -17.82
C SER A 87 -18.42 3.78 -17.43
N PHE A 88 -18.37 4.71 -18.38
CA PHE A 88 -17.87 6.05 -18.09
C PHE A 88 -18.65 6.77 -16.97
N PRO A 89 -20.00 6.74 -16.92
CA PRO A 89 -20.74 7.30 -15.78
C PRO A 89 -20.35 6.71 -14.43
N LEU A 90 -20.04 5.40 -14.36
CA LEU A 90 -19.53 4.77 -13.15
C LEU A 90 -18.16 5.35 -12.77
N VAL A 91 -17.20 5.35 -13.71
CA VAL A 91 -15.83 5.83 -13.48
C VAL A 91 -15.84 7.29 -13.04
N PHE A 92 -16.62 8.13 -13.71
CA PHE A 92 -16.76 9.54 -13.36
C PHE A 92 -17.42 9.72 -11.98
N SER A 93 -18.58 9.11 -11.74
CA SER A 93 -19.38 9.38 -10.54
C SER A 93 -18.77 8.78 -9.28
N TYR A 94 -18.10 7.64 -9.37
CA TYR A 94 -17.45 6.99 -8.24
C TYR A 94 -16.33 7.86 -7.62
N ARG A 95 -15.71 8.73 -8.41
CA ARG A 95 -14.66 9.66 -7.95
C ARG A 95 -15.05 11.13 -8.05
N ARG A 96 -16.35 11.43 -8.11
CA ARG A 96 -16.84 12.81 -8.17
C ARG A 96 -16.47 13.55 -6.88
N ILE A 97 -15.78 14.69 -7.03
CA ILE A 97 -15.33 15.54 -5.92
C ILE A 97 -16.16 16.82 -5.79
N HIS A 98 -16.93 17.18 -6.82
CA HIS A 98 -17.83 18.32 -6.83
C HIS A 98 -19.06 18.03 -7.68
N SER A 99 -20.23 18.44 -7.21
CA SER A 99 -21.47 18.41 -7.98
C SER A 99 -22.16 19.77 -8.01
N GLU A 100 -22.71 20.13 -9.16
CA GLU A 100 -23.54 21.31 -9.35
C GLU A 100 -25.00 21.11 -8.87
N ASP A 101 -25.41 19.89 -8.50
CA ASP A 101 -26.72 19.68 -7.88
C ASP A 101 -26.67 20.06 -6.39
N PRO A 102 -27.34 21.13 -5.95
CA PRO A 102 -27.36 21.52 -4.54
C PRO A 102 -28.10 20.50 -3.64
N LYS A 103 -28.78 19.51 -4.23
CA LYS A 103 -29.49 18.42 -3.54
C LYS A 103 -28.84 17.06 -3.79
N ASP A 104 -27.60 17.04 -4.30
CA ASP A 104 -26.92 15.82 -4.68
C ASP A 104 -26.94 14.80 -3.54
N ALA A 105 -27.71 13.74 -3.73
CA ALA A 105 -27.65 12.55 -2.93
C ALA A 105 -27.17 11.45 -3.88
N LEU A 106 -25.89 11.10 -3.75
CA LEU A 106 -25.28 10.02 -4.53
C LEU A 106 -26.20 8.79 -4.47
N ARG A 107 -26.60 8.31 -5.65
CA ARG A 107 -27.42 7.11 -5.75
C ARG A 107 -26.59 5.89 -5.38
N PRO A 108 -27.22 4.81 -4.85
CA PRO A 108 -26.50 3.59 -4.48
C PRO A 108 -25.70 2.97 -5.63
N ASN A 109 -26.17 3.12 -6.87
CA ASN A 109 -25.46 2.69 -8.06
C ASN A 109 -24.84 3.90 -8.75
N PRO A 110 -23.50 4.03 -8.79
CA PRO A 110 -22.82 5.16 -9.39
C PRO A 110 -23.14 5.37 -10.88
N ARG A 111 -23.54 4.32 -11.60
CA ARG A 111 -23.94 4.39 -13.02
C ARG A 111 -25.16 5.28 -13.26
N ASP A 112 -26.02 5.40 -12.25
CA ASP A 112 -27.29 6.10 -12.36
C ASP A 112 -27.16 7.58 -11.95
N ASN A 113 -25.97 8.01 -11.51
CA ASN A 113 -25.73 9.39 -11.11
C ASN A 113 -25.65 10.27 -12.37
N PRO A 114 -26.43 11.37 -12.43
CA PRO A 114 -26.33 12.30 -13.54
C PRO A 114 -24.99 13.03 -13.47
N MET A 115 -24.37 13.25 -14.63
CA MET A 115 -23.20 14.12 -14.79
C MET A 115 -23.69 15.47 -15.31
N LEU A 116 -23.78 16.45 -14.42
CA LEU A 116 -24.23 17.80 -14.78
C LEU A 116 -23.05 18.62 -15.30
N PRO A 117 -23.24 19.53 -16.27
CA PRO A 117 -22.21 20.49 -16.64
C PRO A 117 -21.70 21.26 -15.41
N GLY A 118 -20.39 21.25 -15.17
CA GLY A 118 -19.73 21.80 -13.98
C GLY A 118 -19.40 20.76 -12.89
N ASP A 119 -19.96 19.55 -12.94
CA ASP A 119 -19.52 18.46 -12.05
C ASP A 119 -18.03 18.16 -12.29
N ILE A 120 -17.29 17.89 -11.21
CA ILE A 120 -15.85 17.61 -11.28
C ILE A 120 -15.57 16.23 -10.69
N SER A 121 -14.80 15.43 -11.41
CA SER A 121 -14.33 14.11 -10.96
C SER A 121 -12.82 14.02 -11.00
N MET A 122 -12.24 13.39 -9.97
CA MET A 122 -10.79 13.17 -9.85
C MET A 122 -10.45 11.72 -10.20
N GLN A 123 -9.71 11.49 -11.28
CA GLN A 123 -9.49 10.15 -11.79
C GLN A 123 -8.35 9.41 -11.09
N ASN A 124 -8.63 8.16 -10.69
CA ASN A 124 -7.68 7.16 -10.20
C ASN A 124 -8.27 5.77 -10.51
N TRP A 125 -7.67 5.05 -11.46
CA TRP A 125 -8.15 3.77 -11.98
C TRP A 125 -7.01 2.80 -12.30
N THR A 126 -7.14 1.54 -11.87
CA THR A 126 -6.07 0.52 -11.90
C THR A 126 -5.53 0.20 -13.30
N TRP A 127 -6.42 -0.05 -14.26
CA TRP A 127 -6.05 -0.18 -15.68
C TRP A 127 -6.20 1.15 -16.44
N GLY A 128 -6.12 2.27 -15.72
CA GLY A 128 -6.22 3.62 -16.24
C GLY A 128 -4.93 4.38 -16.03
N ASN A 129 -4.89 5.28 -15.05
CA ASN A 129 -3.75 6.16 -14.77
C ASN A 129 -2.79 5.65 -13.68
N ASP A 130 -2.98 4.42 -13.19
CA ASP A 130 -1.95 3.76 -12.39
C ASP A 130 -0.79 3.33 -13.29
N TYR A 131 0.40 3.87 -13.05
CA TYR A 131 1.61 3.46 -13.75
C TYR A 131 2.35 2.39 -12.93
N ARG A 132 2.61 1.24 -13.56
CA ARG A 132 2.97 -0.02 -12.87
C ARG A 132 4.28 -0.66 -13.38
N PRO A 133 5.43 0.02 -13.27
CA PRO A 133 6.72 -0.56 -13.64
C PRO A 133 7.07 -1.76 -12.75
N GLY A 134 7.75 -2.76 -13.33
CA GLY A 134 8.05 -4.02 -12.63
C GLY A 134 9.42 -4.63 -12.94
N THR A 135 10.27 -3.93 -13.69
CA THR A 135 11.56 -4.46 -14.16
C THR A 135 12.73 -3.57 -13.73
N ALA A 136 13.95 -4.09 -13.80
CA ALA A 136 15.16 -3.31 -13.52
C ALA A 136 15.39 -2.13 -14.50
N GLU A 137 14.70 -2.13 -15.65
CA GLU A 137 14.81 -1.08 -16.68
C GLU A 137 14.02 0.18 -16.29
N ASP A 138 12.91 0.02 -15.58
CA ASP A 138 11.91 1.08 -15.37
C ASP A 138 11.34 1.20 -13.95
N ASN A 139 11.81 0.38 -13.00
CA ASN A 139 11.39 0.48 -11.60
C ASN A 139 11.49 1.93 -11.08
N PHE A 140 10.46 2.37 -10.36
CA PHE A 140 10.34 3.72 -9.84
C PHE A 140 11.35 4.01 -8.72
N ILE A 141 11.42 3.11 -7.75
CA ILE A 141 12.30 3.22 -6.58
C ILE A 141 13.57 2.42 -6.87
N TYR A 142 14.74 3.06 -6.86
CA TYR A 142 15.99 2.35 -7.08
C TYR A 142 16.28 1.35 -5.96
N THR A 143 16.68 0.14 -6.34
CA THR A 143 17.19 -0.87 -5.41
C THR A 143 18.53 -0.41 -4.82
N ARG A 144 18.95 -1.04 -3.72
CA ARG A 144 20.25 -0.73 -3.11
C ARG A 144 21.40 -0.92 -4.09
N GLU A 145 21.36 -1.97 -4.92
CA GLU A 145 22.36 -2.24 -5.96
C GLU A 145 22.39 -1.12 -6.99
N GLN A 146 21.23 -0.68 -7.49
CA GLN A 146 21.15 0.45 -8.43
C GLN A 146 21.64 1.76 -7.79
N LEU A 147 21.31 2.03 -6.52
CA LEU A 147 21.81 3.20 -5.79
C LEU A 147 23.34 3.19 -5.70
N GLN A 148 23.93 2.01 -5.46
CA GLN A 148 25.39 1.84 -5.42
C GLN A 148 26.03 2.05 -6.80
N GLU A 149 25.47 1.44 -7.85
CA GLU A 149 25.96 1.59 -9.24
C GLU A 149 25.87 3.02 -9.74
N LEU A 150 24.82 3.75 -9.36
CA LEU A 150 24.61 5.16 -9.69
C LEU A 150 25.42 6.12 -8.80
N GLY A 151 26.16 5.61 -7.81
CA GLY A 151 26.95 6.42 -6.88
C GLY A 151 26.11 7.22 -5.88
N GLN A 152 24.81 6.91 -5.73
CA GLN A 152 23.93 7.63 -4.80
C GLN A 152 24.15 7.30 -3.32
N LEU A 153 24.87 6.20 -3.03
CA LEU A 153 25.30 5.85 -1.67
C LEU A 153 26.64 6.49 -1.27
N GLU A 154 27.35 7.13 -2.20
CA GLU A 154 28.60 7.82 -1.90
C GLU A 154 28.35 9.19 -1.22
N PRO A 155 29.28 9.68 -0.38
CA PRO A 155 29.13 10.99 0.26
C PRO A 155 28.89 12.12 -0.75
N GLY A 156 27.72 12.76 -0.66
CA GLY A 156 27.31 13.85 -1.57
C GLY A 156 26.72 13.38 -2.90
N GLY A 157 26.56 12.07 -3.13
CA GLY A 157 26.01 11.49 -4.35
C GLY A 157 24.49 11.33 -4.38
N TRP A 158 23.78 11.54 -3.26
CA TRP A 158 22.34 11.31 -3.17
C TRP A 158 21.52 12.21 -4.09
N LEU A 159 20.70 11.61 -4.95
CA LEU A 159 19.80 12.30 -5.89
C LEU A 159 18.33 11.95 -5.63
N GLY A 160 18.00 11.51 -4.42
CA GLY A 160 16.62 11.15 -4.03
C GLY A 160 16.28 9.68 -4.19
N GLY A 161 17.14 8.87 -4.83
CA GLY A 161 16.95 7.43 -4.95
C GLY A 161 15.73 6.98 -5.76
N LEU A 162 15.23 7.84 -6.66
CA LEU A 162 14.09 7.59 -7.54
C LEU A 162 14.49 7.75 -9.01
N ARG A 163 13.85 6.97 -9.89
CA ARG A 163 14.01 7.07 -11.34
C ARG A 163 13.09 8.15 -11.90
N THR A 164 13.66 9.28 -12.31
CA THR A 164 12.90 10.44 -12.79
C THR A 164 12.19 10.19 -14.11
N GLU A 165 12.75 9.37 -14.99
CA GLU A 165 12.11 8.98 -16.26
C GLU A 165 10.81 8.22 -16.02
N THR A 166 10.75 7.40 -14.97
CA THR A 166 9.54 6.67 -14.60
C THR A 166 8.45 7.60 -14.08
N LEU A 167 8.82 8.65 -13.32
CA LEU A 167 7.88 9.70 -12.93
C LEU A 167 7.29 10.40 -14.14
N GLN A 168 8.13 10.82 -15.10
CA GLN A 168 7.67 11.43 -16.34
C GLN A 168 6.72 10.51 -17.13
N LYS A 169 7.06 9.22 -17.27
CA LYS A 169 6.17 8.25 -17.92
C LYS A 169 4.84 8.10 -17.20
N GLY A 170 4.82 8.22 -15.86
CA GLY A 170 3.58 8.25 -15.09
C GLY A 170 2.71 9.48 -15.40
N GLU A 171 3.31 10.64 -15.67
CA GLU A 171 2.59 11.85 -16.08
C GLU A 171 1.97 11.69 -17.47
N ASP A 172 2.78 11.24 -18.44
CA ASP A 172 2.33 10.93 -19.81
C ASP A 172 1.19 9.90 -19.77
N HIS A 173 1.34 8.86 -18.96
CA HIS A 173 0.34 7.81 -18.78
C HIS A 173 -0.99 8.33 -18.22
N ALA A 174 -0.96 9.27 -17.27
CA ALA A 174 -2.17 9.86 -16.71
C ALA A 174 -2.89 10.77 -17.72
N LEU A 175 -2.15 11.60 -18.44
CA LEU A 175 -2.71 12.46 -19.49
C LEU A 175 -3.25 11.64 -20.67
N GLY A 176 -2.58 10.54 -21.02
CA GLY A 176 -3.06 9.59 -22.02
C GLY A 176 -4.36 8.91 -21.59
N PHE A 177 -4.52 8.62 -20.29
CA PHE A 177 -5.77 8.06 -19.75
C PHE A 177 -6.92 9.06 -19.83
N PHE A 178 -6.68 10.35 -19.58
CA PHE A 178 -7.68 11.39 -19.83
C PHE A 178 -8.14 11.36 -21.29
N TYR A 179 -7.21 11.37 -22.25
CA TYR A 179 -7.55 11.30 -23.67
C TYR A 179 -8.31 10.01 -24.02
N TRP A 180 -7.88 8.87 -23.48
CA TRP A 180 -8.57 7.58 -23.65
C TRP A 180 -10.03 7.66 -23.18
N LEU A 181 -10.28 8.28 -22.03
CA LEU A 181 -11.62 8.45 -21.47
C LEU A 181 -12.53 9.27 -22.42
N VAL A 182 -12.04 10.37 -22.98
CA VAL A 182 -12.87 11.31 -23.77
C VAL A 182 -12.93 11.00 -25.27
N GLU A 183 -11.87 10.47 -25.88
CA GLU A 183 -11.77 10.22 -27.33
C GLU A 183 -11.49 8.76 -27.69
N GLY A 184 -10.91 7.98 -26.78
CA GLY A 184 -10.54 6.58 -27.04
C GLY A 184 -11.74 5.67 -27.36
N THR A 185 -11.52 4.66 -28.20
CA THR A 185 -12.54 3.71 -28.70
C THR A 185 -12.20 2.22 -28.48
N THR A 186 -11.06 1.94 -27.86
CA THR A 186 -10.54 0.57 -27.66
C THR A 186 -10.36 0.28 -26.18
N ASP A 187 -10.42 -0.98 -25.79
CA ASP A 187 -10.15 -1.42 -24.41
C ASP A 187 -9.18 -2.61 -24.45
N SER A 188 -8.05 -2.52 -23.74
CA SER A 188 -6.96 -3.50 -23.83
C SER A 188 -7.32 -4.89 -23.28
N GLN A 189 -8.26 -4.97 -22.33
CA GLN A 189 -8.68 -6.23 -21.70
C GLN A 189 -10.00 -6.74 -22.25
N LEU A 190 -10.94 -5.84 -22.56
CA LEU A 190 -12.30 -6.18 -22.95
C LEU A 190 -12.50 -6.20 -24.48
N GLY A 191 -11.53 -5.67 -25.23
CA GLY A 191 -11.53 -5.63 -26.69
C GLY A 191 -12.40 -4.51 -27.27
N ASP A 192 -12.80 -4.71 -28.52
CA ASP A 192 -13.51 -3.69 -29.30
C ASP A 192 -14.99 -3.56 -28.91
N GLY A 193 -15.55 -2.35 -29.07
CA GLY A 193 -16.98 -2.09 -28.91
C GLY A 193 -17.45 -1.85 -27.47
N VAL A 194 -16.55 -1.90 -26.48
CA VAL A 194 -16.85 -1.62 -25.07
C VAL A 194 -16.66 -0.14 -24.71
N LYS A 195 -15.76 0.56 -25.42
CA LYS A 195 -15.40 1.95 -25.15
C LYS A 195 -15.98 2.88 -26.22
N GLU A 196 -16.71 3.89 -25.78
CA GLU A 196 -17.25 4.97 -26.63
C GLU A 196 -16.63 6.32 -26.26
N PRO A 197 -16.51 7.28 -27.18
CA PRO A 197 -16.07 8.64 -26.86
C PRO A 197 -17.03 9.40 -25.93
N HIS A 198 -16.47 10.22 -25.05
CA HIS A 198 -17.19 11.09 -24.11
C HIS A 198 -16.65 12.54 -24.18
N PRO A 199 -16.85 13.24 -25.32
CA PRO A 199 -16.20 14.53 -25.60
C PRO A 199 -16.72 15.70 -24.75
N ASN A 200 -17.78 15.49 -23.96
CA ASN A 200 -18.37 16.49 -23.08
C ASN A 200 -17.61 16.64 -21.75
N HIS A 201 -16.29 16.60 -21.78
CA HIS A 201 -15.46 16.79 -20.60
C HIS A 201 -14.18 17.54 -20.94
N ARG A 202 -13.62 18.29 -19.99
CA ARG A 202 -12.30 18.91 -20.13
C ARG A 202 -11.40 18.57 -18.96
N LEU A 203 -10.10 18.45 -19.24
CA LEU A 203 -9.07 18.40 -18.22
C LEU A 203 -9.01 19.75 -17.50
N LEU A 204 -8.97 19.73 -16.17
CA LEU A 204 -8.79 20.93 -15.37
C LEU A 204 -7.30 21.16 -15.08
N ALA A 205 -6.80 22.33 -15.44
CA ALA A 205 -5.43 22.76 -15.19
C ALA A 205 -5.38 24.23 -14.75
N GLY A 206 -4.25 24.63 -14.17
CA GLY A 206 -4.03 25.96 -13.60
C GLY A 206 -4.02 25.96 -12.08
N LEU A 207 -3.61 27.08 -11.50
CA LEU A 207 -3.46 27.23 -10.05
C LEU A 207 -4.80 27.24 -9.30
N ASP A 208 -5.88 27.61 -9.99
CA ASP A 208 -7.24 27.63 -9.46
C ASP A 208 -8.00 26.31 -9.68
N ALA A 209 -7.42 25.36 -10.42
CA ALA A 209 -7.98 24.03 -10.61
C ALA A 209 -7.77 23.15 -9.36
N PRO A 210 -8.56 22.08 -9.14
CA PRO A 210 -8.43 21.23 -7.96
C PRO A 210 -7.03 20.67 -7.72
N MET A 211 -6.28 20.35 -8.78
CA MET A 211 -4.90 19.85 -8.67
C MET A 211 -3.90 20.98 -8.37
N GLY A 212 -4.21 22.23 -8.71
CA GLY A 212 -3.38 23.40 -8.47
C GLY A 212 -2.07 23.41 -9.25
N THR A 213 -2.04 22.81 -10.44
CA THR A 213 -0.84 22.68 -11.28
C THR A 213 -1.10 23.14 -12.72
N GLY A 214 -0.08 23.70 -13.38
CA GLY A 214 -0.22 24.17 -14.76
C GLY A 214 -0.45 23.05 -15.79
N HIS A 215 -0.03 21.83 -15.47
CA HIS A 215 -0.19 20.64 -16.32
C HIS A 215 -1.47 19.84 -16.00
N GLY A 216 -2.21 20.18 -14.94
CA GLY A 216 -3.49 19.55 -14.59
C GLY A 216 -3.41 18.20 -13.86
N LEU A 217 -2.21 17.72 -13.54
CA LEU A 217 -1.99 16.51 -12.71
C LEU A 217 -1.75 16.89 -11.25
N SER A 218 -1.92 15.94 -10.33
CA SER A 218 -1.55 16.10 -8.93
C SER A 218 -0.10 16.57 -8.75
N LYS A 219 0.16 17.36 -7.70
CA LYS A 219 1.51 17.90 -7.40
C LYS A 219 2.56 16.81 -7.17
N TYR A 220 2.11 15.69 -6.63
CA TYR A 220 2.88 14.47 -6.40
C TYR A 220 2.02 13.28 -6.80
N PRO A 221 2.62 12.17 -7.23
CA PRO A 221 1.87 10.95 -7.47
C PRO A 221 1.40 10.36 -6.14
N TYR A 222 0.25 9.68 -6.17
CA TYR A 222 -0.14 8.77 -5.11
C TYR A 222 0.73 7.51 -5.19
N ILE A 223 1.65 7.38 -4.23
CA ILE A 223 2.58 6.25 -4.11
C ILE A 223 1.95 5.20 -3.21
N ARG A 224 2.09 3.91 -3.53
CA ARG A 224 1.51 2.82 -2.74
C ARG A 224 2.54 2.02 -1.94
N GLU A 225 3.81 2.15 -2.27
CA GLU A 225 4.88 1.37 -1.65
C GLU A 225 6.17 2.18 -1.59
N GLY A 226 6.93 1.98 -0.50
CA GLY A 226 8.24 2.59 -0.27
C GLY A 226 9.27 1.56 0.19
N ARG A 227 10.47 2.03 0.54
CA ARG A 227 11.48 1.21 1.24
C ARG A 227 10.97 0.88 2.64
N ARG A 228 10.73 -0.39 2.93
CA ARG A 228 10.18 -0.87 4.21
C ARG A 228 11.33 -1.26 5.11
N ILE A 229 11.54 -0.57 6.22
CA ILE A 229 12.65 -0.90 7.13
C ILE A 229 12.54 -2.33 7.64
N ILE A 230 13.68 -2.90 8.04
CA ILE A 230 13.67 -4.02 8.97
C ILE A 230 13.55 -3.44 10.39
N GLY A 231 12.47 -3.79 11.08
CA GLY A 231 12.14 -3.26 12.40
C GLY A 231 13.06 -3.79 13.51
N ARG A 232 12.92 -3.24 14.72
CA ARG A 232 13.76 -3.57 15.87
C ARG A 232 13.63 -5.07 16.19
N PRO A 233 14.75 -5.81 16.35
CA PRO A 233 14.70 -7.23 16.63
C PRO A 233 14.09 -7.52 18.00
N ASP A 234 13.48 -8.69 18.13
CA ASP A 234 12.99 -9.24 19.40
C ASP A 234 13.41 -10.71 19.54
N TRP A 235 13.02 -11.36 20.63
CA TRP A 235 13.38 -12.76 20.90
C TRP A 235 12.83 -13.75 19.85
N ASN A 236 11.75 -13.40 19.15
CA ASN A 236 11.10 -14.25 18.12
C ASN A 236 11.56 -13.89 16.70
N SER A 237 12.19 -12.73 16.53
CA SER A 237 12.68 -12.17 15.28
C SER A 237 14.07 -11.54 15.49
N PRO A 238 15.11 -12.36 15.79
CA PRO A 238 16.44 -11.86 16.12
C PRO A 238 17.12 -11.11 14.97
N ASP A 239 16.75 -11.44 13.73
CA ASP A 239 17.25 -10.77 12.52
C ASP A 239 16.45 -9.51 12.15
N GLY A 240 15.43 -9.16 12.96
CA GLY A 240 14.59 -7.98 12.77
C GLY A 240 13.11 -8.28 12.66
N PHE A 241 12.29 -7.37 13.16
CA PHE A 241 10.85 -7.49 13.18
C PHE A 241 10.22 -7.01 11.86
N MET A 242 9.16 -7.68 11.43
CA MET A 242 8.27 -7.26 10.36
C MET A 242 6.85 -7.71 10.72
N VAL A 243 5.84 -6.93 10.35
CA VAL A 243 4.46 -7.40 10.24
C VAL A 243 4.32 -8.16 8.92
N TRP A 244 3.88 -9.40 8.96
CA TRP A 244 3.77 -10.27 7.78
C TRP A 244 2.32 -10.47 7.33
N GLU A 245 2.13 -11.04 6.14
CA GLU A 245 0.80 -11.39 5.61
C GLU A 245 -0.06 -12.12 6.66
N ILE A 246 0.47 -13.19 7.25
CA ILE A 246 -0.27 -14.04 8.19
C ILE A 246 -0.73 -13.29 9.44
N ASP A 247 -0.11 -12.14 9.75
CA ASP A 247 -0.46 -11.33 10.92
C ASP A 247 -1.78 -10.59 10.76
N ILE A 248 -2.24 -10.37 9.52
CA ILE A 248 -3.46 -9.59 9.25
C ILE A 248 -4.46 -10.29 8.32
N SER A 249 -4.01 -11.25 7.52
CA SER A 249 -4.82 -11.79 6.42
C SER A 249 -5.94 -12.73 6.88
N ARG A 250 -7.11 -12.65 6.21
CA ARG A 250 -8.20 -13.63 6.32
C ARG A 250 -8.12 -14.73 5.27
N GLN A 251 -7.03 -14.85 4.52
CA GLN A 251 -6.86 -15.83 3.45
C GLN A 251 -7.00 -17.28 3.92
N ASP A 252 -7.74 -18.09 3.16
CA ASP A 252 -7.82 -19.54 3.40
C ASP A 252 -6.56 -20.25 2.89
N TYR A 253 -5.63 -20.51 3.80
CA TYR A 253 -4.38 -21.21 3.52
C TYR A 253 -4.52 -22.72 3.33
N ARG A 254 -5.74 -23.27 3.38
CA ARG A 254 -5.99 -24.69 3.02
C ARG A 254 -6.11 -24.91 1.51
N GLN A 255 -6.22 -23.84 0.73
CA GLN A 255 -6.30 -23.95 -0.73
C GLN A 255 -5.09 -24.74 -1.28
N PRO A 256 -5.29 -25.61 -2.30
CA PRO A 256 -4.24 -26.48 -2.82
C PRO A 256 -2.95 -25.74 -3.20
N ILE A 257 -3.07 -24.52 -3.71
CA ILE A 257 -1.93 -23.69 -4.12
C ILE A 257 -0.89 -23.50 -3.02
N TYR A 258 -1.27 -23.41 -1.74
CA TYR A 258 -0.31 -23.24 -0.64
C TYR A 258 0.45 -24.53 -0.32
N GLN A 259 -0.14 -25.69 -0.56
CA GLN A 259 0.54 -26.99 -0.42
C GLN A 259 1.48 -27.27 -1.60
N GLU A 260 1.15 -26.72 -2.77
CA GLU A 260 1.94 -26.85 -3.98
C GLU A 260 3.15 -25.89 -4.00
N THR A 261 2.98 -24.68 -3.47
CA THR A 261 3.99 -23.61 -3.53
C THR A 261 4.90 -23.51 -2.30
N LEU A 262 4.47 -24.02 -1.14
CA LEU A 262 5.30 -24.10 0.06
C LEU A 262 5.86 -25.51 0.22
N ILE A 263 7.13 -25.62 0.62
CA ILE A 263 7.68 -26.93 0.98
C ILE A 263 6.94 -27.47 2.22
N PRO A 264 6.82 -28.80 2.41
CA PRO A 264 6.01 -29.37 3.50
C PRO A 264 6.38 -28.86 4.91
N LYS A 265 7.66 -28.57 5.14
CA LYS A 265 8.15 -27.99 6.40
C LYS A 265 7.62 -26.57 6.62
N GLU A 266 7.53 -25.75 5.59
CA GLU A 266 7.00 -24.39 5.66
C GLU A 266 5.49 -24.38 5.80
N TYR A 267 4.79 -25.23 5.06
CA TYR A 267 3.35 -25.41 5.23
C TYR A 267 2.98 -25.83 6.66
N ARG A 268 3.75 -26.74 7.27
CA ARG A 268 3.60 -27.09 8.69
C ARG A 268 3.86 -25.89 9.62
N ARG A 269 4.87 -25.07 9.33
CA ARG A 269 5.19 -23.87 10.13
C ARG A 269 4.11 -22.81 10.02
N LEU A 270 3.51 -22.64 8.85
CA LEU A 270 2.38 -21.74 8.61
C LEU A 270 1.22 -22.09 9.54
N TRP A 271 0.81 -23.36 9.56
CA TRP A 271 -0.27 -23.81 10.45
C TRP A 271 0.08 -23.75 11.93
N LEU A 272 1.35 -23.99 12.30
CA LEU A 272 1.80 -23.76 13.67
C LEU A 272 1.68 -22.27 14.07
N ALA A 273 2.08 -21.35 13.19
CA ALA A 273 1.98 -19.91 13.44
C ALA A 273 0.51 -19.44 13.54
N LEU A 274 -0.38 -20.04 12.77
CA LEU A 274 -1.81 -19.72 12.74
C LEU A 274 -2.62 -20.39 13.86
N SER A 275 -2.12 -21.47 14.47
CA SER A 275 -2.84 -22.29 15.47
C SER A 275 -3.19 -21.55 16.77
N GLY A 276 -2.62 -20.37 17.01
CA GLY A 276 -2.92 -19.55 18.17
C GLY A 276 -2.66 -20.30 19.49
N LEU A 277 -3.72 -20.53 20.26
CA LEU A 277 -3.66 -21.24 21.56
C LEU A 277 -3.46 -22.76 21.41
N GLU A 278 -3.74 -23.34 20.24
CA GLU A 278 -3.64 -24.78 19.98
C GLU A 278 -2.18 -25.23 19.71
N VAL A 279 -1.21 -24.32 19.70
CA VAL A 279 0.18 -24.60 19.27
C VAL A 279 0.83 -25.75 20.06
N LEU A 280 0.51 -25.89 21.35
CA LEU A 280 1.07 -26.94 22.21
C LEU A 280 0.56 -28.33 21.83
N GLU A 281 -0.74 -28.46 21.50
CA GLU A 281 -1.34 -29.73 21.06
C GLU A 281 -0.75 -30.20 19.72
N VAL A 282 -0.52 -29.26 18.80
CA VAL A 282 0.11 -29.54 17.49
C VAL A 282 1.58 -29.95 17.64
N LEU A 283 2.31 -29.31 18.56
CA LEU A 283 3.71 -29.65 18.85
C LEU A 283 3.85 -31.02 19.53
N GLN A 284 2.88 -31.40 20.37
CA GLN A 284 2.86 -32.70 21.05
C GLN A 284 2.39 -33.86 20.14
N GLY A 285 1.83 -33.54 18.97
CA GLY A 285 1.34 -34.53 18.01
C GLY A 285 -0.07 -35.03 18.34
N ASP A 286 -0.76 -34.37 19.27
CA ASP A 286 -2.11 -34.73 19.70
C ASP A 286 -3.19 -34.25 18.72
N ARG A 287 -2.81 -33.45 17.72
CA ARG A 287 -3.71 -32.92 16.69
C ARG A 287 -3.02 -32.88 15.32
N GLU A 288 -3.68 -33.46 14.32
CA GLU A 288 -3.26 -33.39 12.92
C GLU A 288 -3.47 -31.98 12.35
N LEU A 289 -2.61 -31.56 11.42
CA LEU A 289 -2.60 -30.19 10.87
C LEU A 289 -3.91 -29.82 10.19
N GLU A 290 -4.55 -30.80 9.55
CA GLU A 290 -5.83 -30.71 8.87
C GLU A 290 -6.94 -30.24 9.84
N ASN A 291 -6.81 -30.61 11.12
CA ASN A 291 -7.78 -30.35 12.16
C ASN A 291 -7.45 -29.11 13.01
N VAL A 292 -6.36 -28.38 12.73
CA VAL A 292 -5.96 -27.17 13.48
C VAL A 292 -6.86 -26.00 13.12
N THR A 293 -7.41 -25.33 14.13
CA THR A 293 -8.22 -24.14 13.91
C THR A 293 -7.31 -22.95 13.62
N ARG A 294 -7.54 -22.23 12.51
CA ARG A 294 -6.85 -20.95 12.26
C ARG A 294 -7.34 -19.93 13.27
N ARG A 295 -6.44 -19.08 13.80
CA ARG A 295 -6.87 -17.87 14.51
C ARG A 295 -7.76 -17.02 13.60
N SER A 296 -8.82 -16.49 14.20
CA SER A 296 -9.84 -15.68 13.55
C SER A 296 -9.72 -14.21 13.95
N ARG A 297 -8.49 -13.72 14.04
CA ARG A 297 -8.10 -12.34 14.32
C ARG A 297 -6.67 -12.06 13.87
N ALA A 298 -6.28 -10.78 13.84
CA ALA A 298 -4.88 -10.39 13.65
C ALA A 298 -3.99 -10.84 14.82
N SER A 299 -2.67 -10.89 14.56
CA SER A 299 -1.66 -10.92 15.62
C SER A 299 -1.85 -9.72 16.54
N ILE A 300 -1.69 -9.95 17.85
CA ILE A 300 -1.74 -8.89 18.86
C ILE A 300 -0.31 -8.51 19.20
N PHE A 301 -0.04 -7.22 19.16
CA PHE A 301 1.28 -6.65 19.41
C PHE A 301 1.23 -5.86 20.73
N PRO A 302 2.00 -6.27 21.76
CA PRO A 302 1.99 -5.61 23.07
C PRO A 302 2.47 -4.15 23.00
N ASP A 303 3.25 -3.84 21.98
CA ASP A 303 3.80 -2.53 21.67
C ASP A 303 2.99 -1.75 20.63
N SER A 304 1.69 -2.01 20.51
CA SER A 304 0.83 -1.24 19.62
C SER A 304 0.82 0.24 19.96
N VAL A 305 0.94 1.08 18.93
CA VAL A 305 0.88 2.54 19.00
C VAL A 305 -0.12 3.13 18.00
N GLY A 306 -0.89 2.29 17.33
CA GLY A 306 -1.89 2.70 16.34
C GLY A 306 -2.70 1.51 15.86
N ILE A 307 -3.74 1.76 15.06
CA ILE A 307 -4.59 0.71 14.48
C ILE A 307 -4.89 0.98 13.02
N GLY A 308 -5.27 -0.07 12.30
CA GLY A 308 -5.80 0.02 10.95
C GLY A 308 -6.71 -1.14 10.59
N HIS A 309 -7.54 -0.95 9.57
CA HIS A 309 -8.39 -1.99 9.01
C HIS A 309 -8.75 -1.63 7.57
N TYR A 310 -8.20 -2.36 6.62
CA TYR A 310 -8.48 -2.21 5.20
C TYR A 310 -8.19 -3.52 4.49
N ALA A 311 -8.90 -3.80 3.41
CA ALA A 311 -8.59 -4.95 2.57
C ALA A 311 -7.12 -4.93 2.09
N ILE A 312 -6.53 -6.10 1.92
CA ILE A 312 -5.25 -6.26 1.22
C ILE A 312 -5.56 -6.01 -0.25
N ASP A 313 -5.26 -4.80 -0.73
CA ASP A 313 -5.63 -4.29 -2.05
C ASP A 313 -4.38 -4.01 -2.89
N PHE A 314 -4.18 -4.83 -3.92
CA PHE A 314 -2.98 -4.80 -4.75
C PHE A 314 -3.15 -4.00 -6.03
N HIS A 315 -2.08 -3.28 -6.37
CA HIS A 315 -1.83 -2.68 -7.68
C HIS A 315 -0.56 -3.29 -8.27
N PRO A 316 -0.63 -4.52 -8.82
CA PRO A 316 0.54 -5.32 -9.19
C PRO A 316 1.42 -4.63 -10.22
N CYS A 317 2.73 -4.81 -10.12
CA CYS A 317 3.62 -4.40 -11.20
C CYS A 317 3.34 -5.19 -12.49
N MET A 318 3.74 -4.64 -13.63
CA MET A 318 3.66 -5.36 -14.92
C MET A 318 4.85 -6.28 -15.12
N GLN A 319 4.64 -7.39 -15.83
CA GLN A 319 5.68 -8.40 -16.05
C GLN A 319 6.80 -7.92 -16.98
N GLN A 320 6.46 -7.13 -18.00
CA GLN A 320 7.40 -6.72 -19.04
C GLN A 320 7.62 -5.21 -19.05
N HIS A 321 8.75 -4.80 -19.63
CA HIS A 321 9.06 -3.42 -19.97
C HIS A 321 8.78 -3.15 -21.47
N PRO A 322 8.16 -2.00 -21.83
CA PRO A 322 7.52 -1.06 -20.92
C PRO A 322 6.18 -1.61 -20.34
N PRO A 323 5.65 -1.03 -19.26
CA PRO A 323 4.41 -1.49 -18.62
C PRO A 323 3.22 -1.48 -19.59
N GLU A 324 3.18 -0.49 -20.46
CA GLU A 324 2.17 -0.31 -21.50
C GLU A 324 2.38 -1.14 -22.78
N ALA A 325 3.36 -2.06 -22.80
CA ALA A 325 3.57 -2.93 -23.96
C ALA A 325 2.29 -3.70 -24.34
N PRO A 326 1.93 -3.79 -25.64
CA PRO A 326 0.75 -4.52 -26.06
C PRO A 326 0.76 -5.98 -25.58
N GLY A 327 -0.30 -6.40 -24.90
CA GLY A 327 -0.43 -7.75 -24.36
C GLY A 327 0.41 -8.05 -23.12
N ASN A 328 1.00 -7.03 -22.49
CA ASN A 328 1.63 -7.18 -21.19
C ASN A 328 0.59 -7.56 -20.13
N ILE A 329 1.03 -8.26 -19.10
CA ILE A 329 0.18 -8.74 -18.01
C ILE A 329 0.74 -8.29 -16.67
N GLU A 330 -0.12 -8.28 -15.66
CA GLU A 330 0.32 -8.18 -14.27
C GLU A 330 1.29 -9.32 -13.95
N MET A 331 2.25 -9.05 -13.08
CA MET A 331 3.17 -10.06 -12.57
C MET A 331 2.38 -11.27 -12.02
N PRO A 332 2.57 -12.48 -12.57
CA PRO A 332 1.75 -13.63 -12.20
C PRO A 332 1.82 -13.95 -10.70
N GLY A 333 0.64 -14.13 -10.08
CA GLY A 333 0.53 -14.51 -8.68
C GLY A 333 0.52 -13.35 -7.68
N GLU A 334 0.78 -12.10 -8.10
CA GLU A 334 0.77 -10.95 -7.18
C GLU A 334 -0.58 -10.73 -6.47
N ARG A 335 -1.69 -11.06 -7.14
CA ARG A 335 -3.03 -10.96 -6.54
C ARG A 335 -3.38 -12.12 -5.61
N LEU A 336 -2.51 -13.11 -5.40
CA LEU A 336 -2.82 -14.27 -4.56
C LEU A 336 -3.12 -13.87 -3.10
N GLY A 337 -2.43 -12.85 -2.59
CA GLY A 337 -2.64 -12.32 -1.25
C GLY A 337 -3.81 -11.33 -1.13
N GLN A 338 -4.45 -10.96 -2.24
CA GLN A 338 -5.52 -9.95 -2.26
C GLN A 338 -6.76 -10.47 -1.53
N GLY A 339 -7.34 -9.67 -0.65
CA GLY A 339 -8.54 -10.08 0.07
C GLY A 339 -8.79 -9.32 1.37
N ALA A 340 -9.68 -9.86 2.20
CA ALA A 340 -10.01 -9.25 3.49
C ALA A 340 -8.85 -9.39 4.49
N SER A 341 -8.67 -8.35 5.32
CA SER A 341 -7.83 -8.41 6.51
C SER A 341 -8.69 -8.40 7.78
N TYR A 342 -8.12 -8.81 8.89
CA TYR A 342 -8.66 -8.46 10.21
C TYR A 342 -8.27 -7.03 10.58
N PRO A 343 -9.03 -6.38 11.47
CA PRO A 343 -8.52 -5.19 12.17
C PRO A 343 -7.15 -5.49 12.79
N PHE A 344 -6.18 -4.61 12.58
CA PHE A 344 -4.77 -4.84 12.94
C PHE A 344 -4.16 -3.65 13.70
N GLN A 345 -3.03 -3.91 14.36
CA GLN A 345 -2.30 -2.96 15.19
C GLN A 345 -1.00 -2.51 14.51
N ILE A 346 -0.58 -1.27 14.77
CA ILE A 346 0.71 -0.72 14.31
C ILE A 346 1.72 -0.88 15.46
N PRO A 347 2.69 -1.82 15.38
CA PRO A 347 3.64 -2.06 16.47
C PRO A 347 4.75 -1.01 16.46
N LEU A 348 5.12 -0.49 17.63
CA LEU A 348 6.20 0.49 17.75
C LEU A 348 7.54 -0.05 17.24
N ARG A 349 7.86 -1.32 17.48
CA ARG A 349 9.10 -1.93 16.96
C ARG A 349 9.14 -2.01 15.43
N ALA A 350 7.99 -1.94 14.75
CA ALA A 350 7.94 -1.83 13.30
C ALA A 350 8.34 -0.43 12.79
N MET A 351 8.35 0.57 13.68
CA MET A 351 8.68 1.97 13.38
C MET A 351 10.12 2.33 13.77
N ILE A 352 10.87 1.39 14.35
CA ILE A 352 12.23 1.63 14.86
C ILE A 352 13.22 0.79 14.04
N PRO A 353 14.18 1.40 13.32
CA PRO A 353 15.16 0.68 12.54
C PRO A 353 16.23 0.01 13.43
N GLN A 354 16.90 -1.03 12.91
CA GLN A 354 17.88 -1.79 13.68
C GLN A 354 19.16 -1.02 14.04
N LYS A 355 19.59 -0.09 13.19
CA LYS A 355 20.95 0.51 13.26
C LYS A 355 20.98 1.95 13.79
N LEU A 356 19.84 2.62 13.93
CA LEU A 356 19.77 4.02 14.36
C LEU A 356 18.79 4.16 15.52
N ASP A 357 19.30 4.56 16.68
CA ASP A 357 18.51 4.63 17.91
C ASP A 357 17.76 5.96 18.08
N ASN A 358 17.95 6.94 17.21
CA ASN A 358 17.26 8.23 17.25
C ASN A 358 16.40 8.52 15.99
N LEU A 359 16.07 7.47 15.23
CA LEU A 359 15.22 7.53 14.05
C LEU A 359 13.90 6.78 14.32
N LEU A 360 12.78 7.43 14.01
CA LEU A 360 11.46 6.82 13.93
C LEU A 360 10.97 6.88 12.49
N VAL A 361 10.36 5.80 12.02
CA VAL A 361 9.81 5.68 10.68
C VAL A 361 8.29 5.64 10.77
N ALA A 362 7.62 6.39 9.89
CA ALA A 362 6.17 6.43 9.77
C ALA A 362 5.73 6.09 8.34
N GLY A 363 4.42 6.05 8.11
CA GLY A 363 3.83 5.83 6.79
C GLY A 363 4.13 4.45 6.21
N LYS A 364 4.33 4.40 4.89
CA LYS A 364 4.50 3.18 4.09
C LYS A 364 5.84 2.46 4.34
N SER A 365 6.78 3.15 4.97
CA SER A 365 8.15 2.69 5.17
C SER A 365 8.38 1.93 6.48
N ILE A 366 7.35 1.78 7.32
CA ILE A 366 7.43 0.92 8.51
C ILE A 366 7.68 -0.55 8.12
N ALA A 367 8.05 -1.37 9.10
CA ALA A 367 8.42 -2.76 8.90
C ALA A 367 7.19 -3.66 8.64
N THR A 368 6.71 -3.66 7.40
CA THR A 368 5.67 -4.58 6.91
C THR A 368 6.18 -5.37 5.71
N SER A 369 5.70 -6.59 5.50
CA SER A 369 5.92 -7.31 4.25
C SER A 369 5.19 -6.65 3.08
N HIS A 370 5.48 -7.06 1.85
CA HIS A 370 4.83 -6.57 0.63
C HIS A 370 3.30 -6.76 0.68
N VAL A 371 2.83 -7.94 1.10
CA VAL A 371 1.39 -8.21 1.21
C VAL A 371 0.77 -7.43 2.36
N ALA A 372 1.41 -7.38 3.52
CA ALA A 372 0.89 -6.58 4.63
C ALA A 372 0.86 -5.08 4.27
N ALA A 373 1.89 -4.57 3.58
CA ALA A 373 1.99 -3.17 3.16
C ALA A 373 0.79 -2.72 2.32
N ALA A 374 0.21 -3.61 1.50
CA ALA A 374 -0.97 -3.31 0.68
C ALA A 374 -2.21 -2.92 1.52
N ALA A 375 -2.29 -3.34 2.78
CA ALA A 375 -3.31 -2.91 3.73
C ALA A 375 -2.86 -1.73 4.62
N TYR A 376 -1.58 -1.63 4.97
CA TYR A 376 -1.05 -0.57 5.86
C TYR A 376 -0.87 0.79 5.17
N ARG A 377 -0.81 0.85 3.85
CA ARG A 377 -0.54 2.06 3.03
C ARG A 377 -1.71 3.07 2.91
N VAL A 378 -2.79 2.89 3.66
CA VAL A 378 -3.96 3.78 3.53
C VAL A 378 -3.75 5.00 4.42
N HIS A 379 -4.05 6.19 3.88
CA HIS A 379 -3.79 7.48 4.54
C HIS A 379 -4.25 7.56 6.00
N SER A 380 -5.39 6.96 6.36
CA SER A 380 -5.88 6.97 7.74
C SER A 380 -4.92 6.27 8.72
N PHE A 381 -4.27 5.18 8.30
CA PHE A 381 -3.29 4.45 9.12
C PHE A 381 -1.93 5.11 9.09
N GLU A 382 -1.56 5.71 7.96
CA GLU A 382 -0.36 6.54 7.86
C GLU A 382 -0.43 7.75 8.80
N TRP A 383 -1.61 8.37 8.94
CA TRP A 383 -1.84 9.40 9.95
C TRP A 383 -1.68 8.88 11.38
N SER A 384 -2.21 7.68 11.66
CA SER A 384 -2.02 7.04 12.98
C SER A 384 -0.54 6.77 13.28
N ALA A 385 0.20 6.21 12.32
CA ALA A 385 1.65 6.01 12.43
C ALA A 385 2.41 7.34 12.59
N GLY A 386 2.03 8.39 11.86
CA GLY A 386 2.63 9.71 11.99
C GLY A 386 2.39 10.35 13.37
N ALA A 387 1.16 10.27 13.88
CA ALA A 387 0.80 10.71 15.23
C ALA A 387 1.57 9.94 16.31
N ALA A 388 1.70 8.62 16.14
CA ALA A 388 2.50 7.76 16.98
C ALA A 388 3.98 8.15 16.98
N ALA A 389 4.58 8.37 15.80
CA ALA A 389 5.98 8.75 15.67
C ALA A 389 6.26 10.10 16.35
N GLY A 390 5.43 11.11 16.10
CA GLY A 390 5.58 12.44 16.72
C GLY A 390 5.43 12.39 18.25
N THR A 391 4.41 11.68 18.75
CA THR A 391 4.19 11.52 20.21
C THR A 391 5.33 10.74 20.86
N THR A 392 5.82 9.68 20.21
CA THR A 392 6.96 8.88 20.71
C THR A 392 8.24 9.70 20.74
N ALA A 393 8.53 10.49 19.71
CA ALA A 393 9.70 11.38 19.67
C ALA A 393 9.66 12.40 20.83
N ALA A 394 8.52 13.05 21.07
CA ALA A 394 8.35 13.98 22.17
C ALA A 394 8.49 13.29 23.54
N PHE A 395 7.82 12.14 23.71
CA PHE A 395 7.91 11.35 24.94
C PHE A 395 9.34 10.91 25.24
N ALA A 396 10.07 10.44 24.22
CA ALA A 396 11.45 10.00 24.34
C ALA A 396 12.37 11.16 24.73
N LEU A 397 12.15 12.35 24.16
CA LEU A 397 12.88 13.56 24.50
C LEU A 397 12.64 14.00 25.95
N ASP A 398 11.38 14.04 26.38
CA ASP A 398 10.98 14.52 27.72
C ASP A 398 11.46 13.59 28.84
N ASN A 399 11.50 12.27 28.59
CA ASN A 399 11.94 11.29 29.57
C ASN A 399 13.43 10.94 29.43
N GLY A 400 14.13 11.48 28.43
CA GLY A 400 15.54 11.19 28.18
C GLY A 400 15.79 9.71 27.94
N ILE A 401 15.02 9.08 27.04
CA ILE A 401 15.15 7.68 26.60
C ILE A 401 15.26 7.60 25.07
N VAL A 402 15.72 6.50 24.51
CA VAL A 402 15.66 6.25 23.06
C VAL A 402 14.52 5.28 22.73
N PRO A 403 13.88 5.35 21.55
CA PRO A 403 12.65 4.60 21.28
C PRO A 403 12.79 3.10 21.45
N TYR A 404 13.96 2.52 21.16
CA TYR A 404 14.13 1.06 21.32
C TYR A 404 13.97 0.60 22.78
N GLN A 405 14.21 1.47 23.77
CA GLN A 405 14.04 1.14 25.19
C GLN A 405 12.57 0.96 25.58
N LEU A 406 11.63 1.34 24.71
CA LEU A 406 10.21 1.09 24.91
C LEU A 406 9.80 -0.33 24.48
N VAL A 407 10.70 -1.07 23.82
CA VAL A 407 10.39 -2.36 23.19
C VAL A 407 11.46 -3.43 23.45
N ASP A 408 12.43 -3.20 24.34
CA ASP A 408 13.61 -4.07 24.48
C ASP A 408 13.40 -5.31 25.37
N ASN A 409 12.32 -5.38 26.16
CA ASN A 409 11.97 -6.56 26.97
C ASN A 409 10.62 -7.20 26.62
N LEU A 410 10.05 -6.90 25.44
CA LEU A 410 8.80 -7.51 24.98
C LEU A 410 8.90 -9.05 24.97
N PRO A 411 7.83 -9.78 25.35
CA PRO A 411 6.49 -9.31 25.67
C PRO A 411 6.30 -9.01 27.18
N SER A 412 7.38 -8.86 27.94
CA SER A 412 7.29 -8.49 29.35
C SER A 412 6.75 -7.06 29.49
N PRO A 413 6.14 -6.71 30.64
CA PRO A 413 5.65 -5.35 30.87
C PRO A 413 6.76 -4.29 30.73
N GLU A 414 6.42 -3.20 30.04
CA GLU A 414 7.29 -2.05 29.77
C GLU A 414 6.60 -0.78 30.30
N PRO A 415 6.89 -0.33 31.54
CA PRO A 415 6.14 0.78 32.16
C PRO A 415 6.17 2.09 31.36
N GLU A 416 7.28 2.39 30.68
CA GLU A 416 7.40 3.59 29.85
C GLU A 416 6.60 3.48 28.54
N LEU A 417 6.50 2.27 27.98
CA LEU A 417 5.61 2.00 26.84
C LEU A 417 4.13 2.16 27.24
N GLU A 418 3.73 1.65 28.40
CA GLU A 418 2.35 1.80 28.91
C GLU A 418 1.99 3.28 29.13
N ARG A 419 2.95 4.10 29.60
CA ARG A 419 2.79 5.55 29.74
C ARG A 419 2.65 6.24 28.38
N LEU A 420 3.45 5.85 27.38
CA LEU A 420 3.32 6.35 26.01
C LEU A 420 1.96 5.95 25.41
N GLN A 421 1.54 4.70 25.57
CA GLN A 421 0.26 4.20 25.10
C GLN A 421 -0.93 4.98 25.70
N SER A 422 -0.87 5.28 27.00
CA SER A 422 -1.86 6.13 27.67
C SER A 422 -1.91 7.54 27.07
N LEU A 423 -0.75 8.12 26.73
CA LEU A 423 -0.66 9.43 26.09
C LEU A 423 -1.25 9.44 24.67
N LEU A 424 -0.99 8.39 23.88
CA LEU A 424 -1.55 8.23 22.54
C LEU A 424 -3.08 8.19 22.57
N ILE A 425 -3.66 7.41 23.50
CA ILE A 425 -5.11 7.34 23.70
C ILE A 425 -5.68 8.71 24.08
N GLN A 426 -5.01 9.44 24.98
CA GLN A 426 -5.39 10.81 25.35
C GLN A 426 -5.38 11.76 24.14
N HIS A 427 -4.45 11.57 23.21
CA HIS A 427 -4.35 12.33 21.95
C HIS A 427 -5.29 11.81 20.85
N GLN A 428 -6.24 10.93 21.18
CA GLN A 428 -7.19 10.34 20.23
C GLN A 428 -6.53 9.51 19.13
N ASN A 429 -5.35 8.93 19.40
CA ASN A 429 -4.74 7.92 18.56
C ASN A 429 -4.91 6.53 19.22
N PRO A 430 -5.98 5.79 18.88
CA PRO A 430 -6.26 4.49 19.49
C PRO A 430 -5.17 3.46 19.15
N ILE A 431 -4.89 2.56 20.08
CA ILE A 431 -3.84 1.52 19.96
C ILE A 431 -4.41 0.10 19.87
N ASP A 432 -5.72 -0.04 20.08
CA ASP A 432 -6.43 -1.31 20.02
C ASP A 432 -7.88 -1.09 19.56
N PHE A 433 -8.44 -2.11 18.90
CA PHE A 433 -9.88 -2.16 18.63
C PHE A 433 -10.62 -2.62 19.89
N PRO A 434 -11.90 -2.25 20.08
CA PRO A 434 -12.68 -2.73 21.21
C PRO A 434 -12.66 -4.26 21.32
N ASN A 435 -12.47 -4.78 22.54
CA ASN A 435 -12.38 -6.21 22.85
C ASN A 435 -11.16 -6.95 22.25
N THR A 436 -10.07 -6.24 21.92
CA THR A 436 -8.78 -6.86 21.56
C THR A 436 -8.24 -7.69 22.71
N SER A 437 -8.13 -9.00 22.51
CA SER A 437 -7.59 -9.94 23.49
C SER A 437 -7.06 -11.18 22.81
N VAL A 438 -5.99 -11.76 23.36
CA VAL A 438 -5.46 -13.03 22.84
C VAL A 438 -6.45 -14.18 22.96
N LEU A 439 -7.43 -14.05 23.86
CA LEU A 439 -8.50 -15.01 24.12
C LEU A 439 -9.76 -14.77 23.27
N ASN A 440 -9.87 -13.63 22.60
CA ASN A 440 -10.99 -13.31 21.73
C ASN A 440 -10.64 -13.72 20.29
N ASN A 441 -11.37 -14.68 19.73
CA ASN A 441 -11.18 -15.16 18.36
C ASN A 441 -12.44 -14.94 17.50
N ASP A 442 -13.38 -14.06 17.88
CA ASP A 442 -14.65 -13.94 17.16
C ASP A 442 -14.65 -12.79 16.13
N TRP A 443 -13.53 -12.54 15.44
CA TRP A 443 -13.39 -11.40 14.52
C TRP A 443 -13.70 -11.75 13.06
N GLU A 444 -14.17 -12.97 12.76
CA GLU A 444 -14.63 -13.33 11.40
C GLU A 444 -15.83 -12.48 10.95
N GLU A 445 -16.70 -12.10 11.88
CA GLU A 445 -17.89 -11.28 11.59
C GLU A 445 -17.59 -9.77 11.52
N TRP A 446 -16.35 -9.35 11.82
CA TRP A 446 -15.98 -7.94 11.71
C TRP A 446 -16.04 -7.52 10.24
N LYS A 447 -17.01 -6.65 9.93
CA LYS A 447 -17.15 -6.03 8.61
C LYS A 447 -16.51 -4.66 8.64
N GLU A 448 -15.84 -4.31 7.56
CA GLU A 448 -15.57 -2.91 7.27
C GLU A 448 -16.94 -2.24 7.17
N GLU A 449 -17.20 -1.18 7.95
CA GLU A 449 -18.40 -0.37 7.71
C GLU A 449 -18.22 0.25 6.33
N GLU A 450 -18.83 -0.37 5.30
CA GLU A 450 -18.99 0.23 3.98
C GLU A 450 -19.70 1.57 4.19
N LYS A 451 -18.97 2.68 4.05
CA LYS A 451 -19.54 4.02 3.99
C LYS A 451 -19.70 4.45 2.55
#